data_AF-A0A543KSZ4-F1
#
_entry.id   AF-A0A543KSZ4-F1
#
_cell.length_a   1.000
_cell.length_b   1.000
_cell.length_c   1.000
_cell.angle_alpha   90.00
_cell.angle_beta   90.00
_cell.angle_gamma   90.00
#
_symmetry.space_group_name_H-M   'P 1'
#
loop_
_entity.id
_entity.type
_entity.pdbx_description
1 polymer ?
#
loop_
_entity_poly.entity_id
_entity_poly.type
_entity_poly.pdbx_seq_one_letter_code
_entity_poly.pdbx_strand_id
1 'polypeptide(L)'
;MSSSPPEAPRPHASRERRRRPHLHVGKGARPVRRSEGDFVKKPMQDCTGEEITQEWLYHLGVPVDEIPELAATGAKSVPVMMPYVTSFFMPRQAGDRPQVAPAGSVNSAFIGQFAETTRDCIFTTEYSVRTAMEATYQLLDIERGVPEVFNSTYDVRYLMKATTRIADGDAVHIPGPNFIKGKLLDKLDNTQMGQLATDFGLLPEHGDTKARPRHDDAIA
;
A
#
# COMPACT_ATOMS: atom_id res chain seq x y z
N MET A 1 8.16 32.15 -24.10
CA MET A 1 7.23 32.50 -23.01
C MET A 1 6.31 31.31 -22.80
N SER A 2 6.69 30.40 -21.91
CA SER A 2 5.90 29.20 -21.58
C SER A 2 5.14 29.51 -20.30
N SER A 3 3.83 29.70 -20.41
CA SER A 3 2.92 29.85 -19.28
C SER A 3 2.50 28.47 -18.83
N SER A 4 3.05 28.00 -17.70
CA SER A 4 2.52 26.83 -17.00
C SER A 4 1.05 27.05 -16.64
N PRO A 5 0.19 26.02 -16.74
CA PRO A 5 -1.22 26.15 -16.38
C PRO A 5 -1.38 26.38 -14.86
N PRO A 6 -2.47 27.04 -14.42
CA PRO A 6 -2.68 27.36 -13.01
C PRO A 6 -2.96 26.09 -12.20
N GLU A 7 -2.19 25.92 -11.13
CA GLU A 7 -2.31 24.85 -10.15
C GLU A 7 -3.67 24.90 -9.42
N ALA A 8 -4.39 23.78 -9.36
CA ALA A 8 -5.71 23.68 -8.74
C ALA A 8 -5.63 23.68 -7.19
N PRO A 9 -6.54 24.36 -6.46
CA PRO A 9 -6.49 24.41 -5.00
C PRO A 9 -7.30 23.27 -4.39
N ARG A 10 -6.80 22.53 -3.38
CA ARG A 10 -7.66 21.55 -2.67
C ARG A 10 -7.37 21.44 -1.16
N PRO A 11 -8.01 22.26 -0.31
CA PRO A 11 -8.17 21.92 1.09
C PRO A 11 -9.22 20.80 1.25
N HIS A 12 -8.88 19.75 2.01
CA HIS A 12 -9.77 18.62 2.32
C HIS A 12 -10.93 19.00 3.27
N ALA A 13 -10.85 20.14 3.96
CA ALA A 13 -11.90 20.65 4.83
C ALA A 13 -12.70 21.76 4.13
N SER A 14 -13.99 21.53 3.91
CA SER A 14 -14.89 22.42 3.15
C SER A 14 -15.08 23.82 3.76
N ARG A 15 -14.68 24.03 5.03
CA ARG A 15 -14.86 25.29 5.79
C ARG A 15 -13.62 26.18 5.92
N GLU A 16 -12.43 25.75 5.52
CA GLU A 16 -11.16 26.43 5.89
C GLU A 16 -10.65 27.41 4.81
N ARG A 17 -11.56 28.19 4.20
CA ARG A 17 -11.29 29.03 3.01
C ARG A 17 -10.59 30.37 3.27
N ARG A 18 -10.22 30.74 4.51
CA ARG A 18 -9.83 32.14 4.81
C ARG A 18 -8.36 32.51 4.59
N ARG A 19 -7.44 31.56 4.42
CA ARG A 19 -6.04 31.76 3.98
C ARG A 19 -5.64 30.44 3.32
N ARG A 20 -4.96 30.41 2.17
CA ARG A 20 -4.58 29.16 1.47
C ARG A 20 -3.79 28.24 2.43
N PRO A 21 -4.42 27.25 3.11
CA PRO A 21 -3.71 26.47 4.11
C PRO A 21 -3.21 25.19 3.42
N HIS A 22 -1.91 24.91 3.54
CA HIS A 22 -1.38 23.62 3.16
C HIS A 22 -1.50 22.69 4.37
N LEU A 23 -2.33 21.65 4.26
CA LEU A 23 -2.45 20.61 5.28
C LEU A 23 -1.40 19.52 5.00
N HIS A 24 -0.50 19.29 5.95
CA HIS A 24 0.45 18.19 5.92
C HIS A 24 0.06 17.14 6.97
N VAL A 25 0.09 15.87 6.59
CA VAL A 25 -0.15 14.74 7.50
C VAL A 25 1.18 14.01 7.67
N GLY A 26 1.77 14.12 8.86
CA GLY A 26 2.98 13.39 9.24
C GLY A 26 2.64 12.19 10.13
N LYS A 27 3.39 11.09 9.97
CA LYS A 27 3.31 9.90 10.85
C LYS A 27 4.70 9.48 11.29
N GLY A 28 4.92 9.34 12.60
CA GLY A 28 6.09 8.67 13.14
C GLY A 28 5.92 7.15 13.10
N ALA A 29 6.86 6.43 12.47
CA ALA A 29 6.76 4.97 12.28
C ALA A 29 7.66 4.16 13.23
N ARG A 30 8.44 4.79 14.11
CA ARG A 30 9.31 4.07 15.06
C ARG A 30 8.46 3.51 16.22
N PRO A 31 8.36 2.18 16.37
CA PRO A 31 7.51 1.57 17.38
C PRO A 31 8.16 1.73 18.76
N VAL A 32 7.52 2.49 19.66
CA VAL A 32 7.64 2.43 21.14
C VAL A 32 9.07 2.45 21.72
N ARG A 33 10.12 2.63 20.92
CA ARG A 33 11.43 3.01 21.42
C ARG A 33 11.29 4.49 21.70
N ARG A 34 11.46 4.87 22.97
CA ARG A 34 11.62 6.27 23.41
C ARG A 34 12.94 6.83 22.85
N SER A 35 13.10 6.78 21.53
CA SER A 35 14.22 7.37 20.83
C SER A 35 13.95 8.86 20.73
N GLU A 36 14.96 9.63 21.12
CA GLU A 36 15.00 11.06 20.89
C GLU A 36 15.04 11.37 19.39
N GLY A 37 14.56 12.55 19.02
CA GLY A 37 14.71 13.09 17.68
C GLY A 37 16.15 13.50 17.35
N ASP A 38 16.39 13.68 16.06
CA ASP A 38 17.67 14.12 15.52
C ASP A 38 17.89 15.62 15.77
N PHE A 39 16.82 16.43 15.84
CA PHE A 39 16.87 17.84 16.26
C PHE A 39 16.27 18.05 17.65
N VAL A 40 15.00 17.67 17.86
CA VAL A 40 14.35 17.75 19.17
C VAL A 40 14.73 16.54 20.02
N LYS A 41 15.48 16.79 21.10
CA LYS A 41 16.01 15.75 22.02
C LYS A 41 14.97 15.22 23.01
N LYS A 42 13.79 14.87 22.49
CA LYS A 42 12.70 14.25 23.24
C LYS A 42 12.07 13.14 22.42
N PRO A 43 11.50 12.12 23.06
CA PRO A 43 10.60 11.19 22.38
C PRO A 43 9.40 11.93 21.79
N MET A 44 8.97 11.56 20.58
CA MET A 44 7.85 12.21 19.86
C MET A 44 6.55 12.27 20.68
N GLN A 45 6.30 11.27 21.54
CA GLN A 45 5.14 11.23 22.44
C GLN A 45 5.13 12.35 23.50
N ASP A 46 6.30 12.93 23.80
CA ASP A 46 6.50 14.00 24.78
C ASP A 46 6.69 15.36 24.09
N CYS A 47 6.50 15.42 22.76
CA CYS A 47 6.62 16.62 21.96
C CYS A 47 5.27 17.32 21.79
N THR A 48 5.30 18.64 21.82
CA THR A 48 4.21 19.51 21.37
C THR A 48 4.13 19.51 19.84
N GLY A 49 3.03 20.04 19.28
CA GLY A 49 2.91 20.20 17.82
C GLY A 49 4.01 21.06 17.22
N GLU A 50 4.44 22.12 17.92
CA GLU A 50 5.54 22.98 17.50
C GLU A 50 6.85 22.19 17.42
N GLU A 51 7.19 21.42 18.45
CA GLU A 51 8.41 20.60 18.49
C GLU A 51 8.41 19.51 17.41
N ILE A 52 7.26 18.89 17.13
CA ILE A 52 7.15 17.96 15.99
C ILE A 52 7.39 18.69 14.66
N THR A 53 6.93 19.93 14.54
CA THR A 53 7.16 20.76 13.36
C THR A 53 8.64 21.11 13.22
N GLN A 54 9.34 21.42 14.33
CA GLN A 54 10.78 21.69 14.32
C GLN A 54 11.58 20.49 13.80
N GLU A 55 11.31 19.29 14.31
CA GLU A 55 11.95 18.04 13.85
C GLU A 55 11.68 17.78 12.36
N TRP A 56 10.46 18.05 11.89
CA TRP A 56 10.10 17.90 10.49
C TRP A 56 10.85 18.90 9.59
N LEU A 57 10.91 20.19 9.97
CA LEU A 57 11.65 21.21 9.24
C LEU A 57 13.15 20.89 9.15
N TYR A 58 13.72 20.33 10.22
CA TYR A 58 15.11 19.85 10.22
C TYR A 58 15.35 18.78 9.15
N HIS A 59 14.49 17.76 9.05
CA HIS A 59 14.61 16.72 8.01
C HIS A 59 14.30 17.22 6.59
N LEU A 60 13.63 18.35 6.44
CA LEU A 60 13.46 19.04 5.16
C LEU A 60 14.69 19.86 4.74
N GLY A 61 15.67 20.04 5.64
CA GLY A 61 16.90 20.80 5.37
C GLY A 61 16.75 22.31 5.55
N VAL A 62 15.77 22.78 6.33
CA VAL A 62 15.63 24.20 6.69
C VAL A 62 16.84 24.66 7.54
N PRO A 63 17.39 25.87 7.33
CA PRO A 63 18.47 26.40 8.16
C PRO A 63 18.12 26.36 9.65
N VAL A 64 19.02 25.79 10.46
CA VAL A 64 18.74 25.45 11.87
C VAL A 64 18.34 26.68 12.70
N ASP A 65 18.88 27.84 12.38
CA ASP A 65 18.59 29.13 13.00
C ASP A 65 17.19 29.66 12.69
N GLU A 66 16.57 29.26 11.58
CA GLU A 66 15.21 29.67 11.19
C GLU A 66 14.12 28.73 11.75
N ILE A 67 14.49 27.48 12.10
CA ILE A 67 13.53 26.44 12.51
C ILE A 67 12.61 26.87 13.67
N PRO A 68 13.09 27.47 14.78
CA PRO A 68 12.22 27.82 15.90
C PRO A 68 11.13 28.84 15.53
N GLU A 69 11.47 29.88 14.75
CA GLU A 69 10.51 30.91 14.35
C GLU A 69 9.47 30.36 13.36
N LEU A 70 9.93 29.58 12.37
CA LEU A 70 9.07 28.97 11.36
C LEU A 70 8.10 27.95 11.96
N ALA A 71 8.56 27.15 12.93
CA ALA A 71 7.69 26.19 13.61
C ALA A 71 6.60 26.88 14.46
N ALA A 72 6.94 27.97 15.15
CA ALA A 72 6.02 28.68 16.03
C ALA A 72 4.97 29.53 15.26
N THR A 73 5.36 30.11 14.12
CA THR A 73 4.52 31.10 13.41
C THR A 73 4.02 30.62 12.06
N GLY A 74 4.77 29.73 11.40
CA GLY A 74 4.52 29.29 10.03
C GLY A 74 3.54 28.11 9.92
N ALA A 75 3.36 27.34 10.98
CA ALA A 75 2.48 26.16 10.97
C ALA A 75 1.69 26.01 12.27
N LYS A 76 0.48 25.45 12.17
CA LYS A 76 -0.29 24.97 13.31
C LYS A 76 -0.31 23.44 13.26
N SER A 77 0.45 22.81 14.14
CA SER A 77 0.50 21.36 14.26
C SER A 77 -0.30 20.91 15.49
N VAL A 78 -1.19 19.93 15.30
CA VAL A 78 -2.02 19.35 16.36
C VAL A 78 -1.67 17.87 16.47
N PRO A 79 -0.88 17.46 17.48
CA PRO A 79 -0.54 16.06 17.66
C PRO A 79 -1.75 15.25 18.13
N VAL A 80 -1.83 13.99 17.71
CA VAL A 80 -2.86 13.04 18.13
C VAL A 80 -2.20 11.74 18.54
N MET A 81 -2.44 11.31 19.78
CA MET A 81 -2.00 10.01 20.28
C MET A 81 -3.09 8.97 20.04
N MET A 82 -2.73 7.89 19.33
CA MET A 82 -3.64 6.79 19.01
C MET A 82 -3.05 5.47 19.51
N PRO A 83 -3.33 5.04 20.75
CA PRO A 83 -2.72 3.85 21.34
C PRO A 83 -3.01 2.55 20.55
N TYR A 84 -4.11 2.52 19.79
CA TYR A 84 -4.57 1.33 19.06
C TYR A 84 -4.41 1.42 17.53
N VAL A 85 -3.70 2.42 17.02
CA VAL A 85 -3.56 2.62 15.55
C VAL A 85 -2.86 1.44 14.85
N THR A 86 -2.00 0.71 15.57
CA THR A 86 -1.29 -0.48 15.06
C THR A 86 -1.94 -1.79 15.46
N SER A 87 -3.05 -1.78 16.22
CA SER A 87 -3.66 -2.99 16.78
C SER A 87 -4.07 -4.02 15.72
N PHE A 88 -4.37 -3.58 14.50
CA PHE A 88 -4.71 -4.47 13.39
C PHE A 88 -3.58 -5.45 13.04
N PHE A 89 -2.32 -5.05 13.21
CA PHE A 89 -1.14 -5.82 12.81
C PHE A 89 -0.48 -6.59 13.96
N MET A 90 -1.13 -6.67 15.12
CA MET A 90 -0.67 -7.56 16.19
C MET A 90 -0.67 -9.01 15.68
N PRO A 91 0.37 -9.81 15.99
CA PRO A 91 0.36 -11.23 15.69
C PRO A 91 -0.91 -11.89 16.22
N ARG A 92 -1.49 -12.77 15.42
CA ARG A 92 -2.77 -13.43 15.71
C ARG A 92 -2.70 -14.90 15.30
N GLN A 93 -3.59 -15.69 15.87
CA GLN A 93 -3.89 -17.05 15.46
C GLN A 93 -5.32 -17.16 14.91
N ALA A 94 -5.61 -18.27 14.23
CA ALA A 94 -6.97 -18.56 13.78
C ALA A 94 -7.90 -18.63 15.00
N GLY A 95 -9.05 -17.94 14.92
CA GLY A 95 -10.02 -17.84 16.02
C GLY A 95 -9.91 -16.59 16.89
N ASP A 96 -8.81 -15.83 16.84
CA ASP A 96 -8.68 -14.56 17.58
C ASP A 96 -9.67 -13.48 17.09
N ARG A 97 -10.15 -13.63 15.85
CA ARG A 97 -11.16 -12.78 15.22
C ARG A 97 -12.43 -13.59 14.98
N PRO A 98 -13.62 -13.10 15.36
CA PRO A 98 -14.87 -13.78 15.10
C PRO A 98 -15.18 -13.76 13.60
N GLN A 99 -15.79 -14.83 13.09
CA GLN A 99 -16.35 -14.83 11.73
C GLN A 99 -17.37 -13.70 11.58
N VAL A 100 -17.52 -13.16 10.36
CA VAL A 100 -18.51 -12.11 10.05
C VAL A 100 -19.90 -12.49 10.55
N ALA A 101 -20.38 -13.70 10.21
CA ALA A 101 -21.54 -14.31 10.84
C ALA A 101 -21.12 -15.65 11.45
N PRO A 102 -20.99 -15.73 12.79
CA PRO A 102 -20.64 -16.99 13.45
C PRO A 102 -21.68 -18.08 13.19
N ALA A 103 -21.24 -19.34 13.16
CA ALA A 103 -22.12 -20.48 12.99
C ALA A 103 -23.22 -20.49 14.07
N GLY A 104 -24.48 -20.63 13.64
CA GLY A 104 -25.65 -20.59 14.54
C GLY A 104 -26.13 -19.17 14.90
N SER A 105 -25.46 -18.11 14.41
CA SER A 105 -25.99 -16.76 14.54
C SER A 105 -27.25 -16.60 13.70
N VAL A 106 -28.30 -16.03 14.29
CA VAL A 106 -29.61 -15.81 13.64
C VAL A 106 -29.79 -14.36 13.22
N ASN A 107 -29.33 -13.41 14.04
CA ASN A 107 -29.61 -11.98 13.87
C ASN A 107 -28.43 -11.09 14.31
N SER A 108 -27.21 -11.63 14.39
CA SER A 108 -26.02 -10.89 14.82
C SER A 108 -24.83 -11.15 13.90
N ALA A 109 -24.00 -10.13 13.69
CA ALA A 109 -22.79 -10.23 12.88
C ALA A 109 -21.72 -9.27 13.41
N PHE A 110 -20.46 -9.62 13.16
CA PHE A 110 -19.29 -8.78 13.39
C PHE A 110 -18.83 -8.18 12.06
N ILE A 111 -18.61 -6.87 12.04
CA ILE A 111 -18.14 -6.15 10.85
C ILE A 111 -16.89 -5.33 11.16
N GLY A 112 -16.18 -4.94 10.12
CA GLY A 112 -14.97 -4.13 10.22
C GLY A 112 -13.70 -4.95 10.39
N GLN A 113 -12.63 -4.24 10.72
CA GLN A 113 -11.23 -4.68 10.58
C GLN A 113 -10.82 -5.82 11.55
N PHE A 114 -11.66 -6.13 12.54
CA PHE A 114 -11.43 -7.20 13.50
C PHE A 114 -12.37 -8.40 13.31
N ALA A 115 -13.27 -8.36 12.33
CA ALA A 115 -14.01 -9.54 11.89
C ALA A 115 -13.14 -10.39 10.96
N GLU A 116 -13.33 -11.71 10.97
CA GLU A 116 -12.63 -12.65 10.10
C GLU A 116 -13.45 -12.89 8.84
N THR A 117 -12.82 -12.64 7.69
CA THR A 117 -13.26 -13.11 6.37
C THR A 117 -12.08 -13.82 5.70
N THR A 118 -12.16 -14.05 4.39
CA THR A 118 -11.19 -14.82 3.61
C THR A 118 -9.87 -14.05 3.36
N ARG A 119 -9.42 -13.92 2.11
CA ARG A 119 -8.06 -13.48 1.74
C ARG A 119 -7.82 -11.97 1.84
N ASP A 120 -8.78 -11.19 2.31
CA ASP A 120 -8.73 -9.73 2.20
C ASP A 120 -7.78 -9.09 3.22
N CYS A 121 -7.33 -7.86 2.93
CA CYS A 121 -6.37 -7.13 3.73
C CYS A 121 -7.04 -6.06 4.61
N ILE A 122 -6.84 -6.16 5.91
CA ILE A 122 -7.23 -5.13 6.89
C ILE A 122 -6.42 -3.84 6.73
N PHE A 123 -6.78 -2.80 7.48
CA PHE A 123 -6.27 -1.43 7.35
C PHE A 123 -6.63 -0.78 6.01
N THR A 124 -7.70 -1.29 5.37
CA THR A 124 -8.26 -0.79 4.13
C THR A 124 -9.74 -0.49 4.34
N THR A 125 -10.28 0.50 3.62
CA THR A 125 -11.73 0.74 3.60
C THR A 125 -12.48 -0.42 2.97
N GLU A 126 -11.86 -1.10 2.01
CA GLU A 126 -12.40 -2.27 1.30
C GLU A 126 -12.83 -3.36 2.29
N TYR A 127 -11.98 -3.74 3.24
CA TYR A 127 -12.30 -4.78 4.23
C TYR A 127 -13.53 -4.42 5.09
N SER A 128 -13.69 -3.15 5.45
CA SER A 128 -14.89 -2.69 6.17
C SER A 128 -16.15 -2.83 5.32
N VAL A 129 -16.07 -2.50 4.04
CA VAL A 129 -17.21 -2.62 3.11
C VAL A 129 -17.53 -4.08 2.84
N ARG A 130 -16.51 -4.93 2.63
CA ARG A 130 -16.66 -6.37 2.41
C ARG A 130 -17.36 -7.05 3.58
N THR A 131 -16.86 -6.87 4.79
CA THR A 131 -17.46 -7.50 5.98
C THR A 131 -18.89 -7.02 6.22
N ALA A 132 -19.21 -5.75 5.93
CA ALA A 132 -20.58 -5.25 5.96
C ALA A 132 -21.48 -5.88 4.88
N MET A 133 -20.96 -6.05 3.66
CA MET A 133 -21.67 -6.71 2.56
C MET A 133 -21.93 -8.18 2.88
N GLU A 134 -20.91 -8.92 3.32
CA GLU A 134 -21.01 -10.33 3.70
C GLU A 134 -22.02 -10.53 4.85
N ALA A 135 -21.96 -9.70 5.89
CA ALA A 135 -22.90 -9.76 7.00
C ALA A 135 -24.35 -9.55 6.55
N THR A 136 -24.57 -8.50 5.73
CA THR A 136 -25.91 -8.17 5.23
C THR A 136 -26.45 -9.28 4.33
N TYR A 137 -25.62 -9.82 3.45
CA TYR A 137 -26.03 -10.86 2.51
C TYR A 137 -26.35 -12.18 3.22
N GLN A 138 -25.55 -12.56 4.22
CA GLN A 138 -25.77 -13.79 4.99
C GLN A 138 -26.99 -13.68 5.91
N LEU A 139 -27.20 -12.54 6.59
CA LEU A 139 -28.31 -12.39 7.54
C LEU A 139 -29.67 -12.14 6.86
N LEU A 140 -29.68 -11.50 5.69
CA LEU A 140 -30.91 -11.18 4.95
C LEU A 140 -31.20 -12.16 3.80
N ASP A 141 -30.39 -13.22 3.66
CA ASP A 141 -30.52 -14.23 2.61
C ASP A 141 -30.60 -13.61 1.19
N ILE A 142 -29.66 -12.71 0.90
CA ILE A 142 -29.62 -12.03 -0.40
C ILE A 142 -29.04 -12.98 -1.45
N GLU A 143 -29.85 -13.36 -2.44
CA GLU A 143 -29.48 -14.25 -3.56
C GLU A 143 -28.60 -13.58 -4.62
N ARG A 144 -27.47 -12.98 -4.20
CA ARG A 144 -26.47 -12.39 -5.09
C ARG A 144 -25.07 -12.71 -4.59
N GLY A 145 -24.16 -13.02 -5.51
CA GLY A 145 -22.76 -13.25 -5.15
C GLY A 145 -22.07 -11.98 -4.63
N VAL A 146 -21.40 -12.09 -3.48
CA VAL A 146 -20.43 -11.10 -3.01
C VAL A 146 -19.16 -11.25 -3.88
N PRO A 147 -18.62 -10.16 -4.47
CA PRO A 147 -17.39 -10.24 -5.24
C PRO A 147 -16.25 -10.80 -4.40
N GLU A 148 -15.52 -11.79 -4.92
CA GLU A 148 -14.33 -12.30 -4.26
C GLU A 148 -13.22 -11.25 -4.20
N VAL A 149 -12.22 -11.49 -3.36
CA VAL A 149 -10.98 -10.69 -3.38
C VAL A 149 -10.30 -10.88 -4.73
N PHE A 150 -9.86 -9.79 -5.36
CA PHE A 150 -9.23 -9.81 -6.69
C PHE A 150 -8.17 -10.92 -6.80
N ASN A 151 -8.26 -11.73 -7.86
CA ASN A 151 -7.49 -12.97 -8.01
C ASN A 151 -6.10 -12.78 -8.61
N SER A 152 -5.47 -11.62 -8.41
CA SER A 152 -4.11 -11.36 -8.91
C SER A 152 -3.08 -12.39 -8.44
N THR A 153 -3.22 -12.93 -7.22
CA THR A 153 -2.32 -13.97 -6.68
C THR A 153 -2.38 -15.28 -7.45
N TYR A 154 -3.46 -15.53 -8.20
CA TYR A 154 -3.65 -16.74 -8.98
C TYR A 154 -3.47 -16.50 -10.49
N ASP A 155 -3.30 -15.25 -10.92
CA ASP A 155 -3.07 -14.90 -12.32
C ASP A 155 -1.57 -14.89 -12.62
N VAL A 156 -1.11 -15.85 -13.43
CA VAL A 156 0.30 -16.02 -13.82
C VAL A 156 0.91 -14.76 -14.43
N ARG A 157 0.11 -13.91 -15.06
CA ARG A 157 0.58 -12.65 -15.66
C ARG A 157 0.96 -11.63 -14.59
N TYR A 158 0.15 -11.52 -13.53
CA TYR A 158 0.49 -10.69 -12.36
C TYR A 158 1.70 -11.24 -11.61
N LEU A 159 1.82 -12.56 -11.50
CA LEU A 159 2.98 -13.19 -10.88
C LEU A 159 4.27 -12.87 -11.67
N MET A 160 4.25 -13.03 -12.99
CA MET A 160 5.37 -12.66 -13.85
C MET A 160 5.72 -11.17 -13.74
N LYS A 161 4.72 -10.28 -13.88
CA LYS A 161 4.92 -8.83 -13.73
C LYS A 161 5.54 -8.50 -12.36
N ALA A 162 5.05 -9.12 -11.29
CA ALA A 162 5.58 -8.92 -9.94
C ALA A 162 7.03 -9.42 -9.82
N THR A 163 7.36 -10.59 -10.37
CA THR A 163 8.74 -11.13 -10.36
C THR A 163 9.72 -10.15 -11.01
N THR A 164 9.41 -9.64 -12.20
CA THR A 164 10.28 -8.67 -12.88
C THR A 164 10.43 -7.39 -12.08
N ARG A 165 9.36 -6.89 -11.45
CA ARG A 165 9.41 -5.67 -10.63
C ARG A 165 10.20 -5.86 -9.33
N ILE A 166 10.12 -7.04 -8.72
CA ILE A 166 10.93 -7.39 -7.55
C ILE A 166 12.41 -7.50 -7.92
N ALA A 167 12.70 -7.87 -9.17
CA ALA A 167 14.06 -7.96 -9.70
C ALA A 167 14.56 -6.65 -10.35
N ASP A 168 13.93 -5.49 -10.07
CA ASP A 168 14.30 -4.19 -10.63
C ASP A 168 14.34 -4.13 -12.18
N GLY A 169 13.62 -5.03 -12.86
CA GLY A 169 13.59 -5.13 -14.32
C GLY A 169 14.60 -6.11 -14.90
N ASP A 170 15.46 -6.73 -14.08
CA ASP A 170 16.43 -7.71 -14.54
C ASP A 170 15.76 -9.02 -14.95
N ALA A 171 16.24 -9.60 -16.05
CA ALA A 171 15.84 -10.93 -16.48
C ALA A 171 16.26 -11.98 -15.43
N VAL A 172 15.48 -13.05 -15.32
CA VAL A 172 15.73 -14.10 -14.33
C VAL A 172 17.11 -14.73 -14.57
N HIS A 173 17.95 -14.69 -13.54
CA HIS A 173 19.22 -15.39 -13.56
C HIS A 173 18.98 -16.89 -13.46
N ILE A 174 19.13 -17.60 -14.59
CA ILE A 174 19.06 -19.06 -14.63
C ILE A 174 20.42 -19.62 -14.16
N PRO A 175 20.49 -20.28 -12.99
CA PRO A 175 21.73 -20.85 -12.51
C PRO A 175 22.17 -22.04 -13.39
N GLY A 176 23.44 -22.07 -13.77
CA GLY A 176 24.06 -23.20 -14.47
C GLY A 176 24.93 -22.81 -15.67
N PRO A 177 25.55 -23.80 -16.34
CA PRO A 177 26.36 -23.57 -17.53
C PRO A 177 25.54 -23.00 -18.71
N ASN A 178 26.16 -22.15 -19.53
CA ASN A 178 25.52 -21.48 -20.68
C ASN A 178 24.82 -22.45 -21.66
N PHE A 179 25.29 -23.69 -21.82
CA PHE A 179 24.66 -24.68 -22.70
C PHE A 179 23.30 -25.19 -22.18
N ILE A 180 23.10 -25.22 -20.86
CA ILE A 180 21.80 -25.60 -20.25
C ILE A 180 20.81 -24.45 -20.43
N LYS A 181 21.27 -23.22 -20.22
CA LYS A 181 20.48 -22.01 -20.47
C LYS A 181 20.02 -21.95 -21.93
N GLY A 182 20.93 -22.19 -22.88
CA GLY A 182 20.59 -22.25 -24.31
C GLY A 182 19.50 -23.28 -24.62
N LYS A 183 19.69 -24.54 -24.20
CA LYS A 183 18.68 -25.60 -24.41
C LYS A 183 17.32 -25.31 -23.76
N LEU A 184 17.30 -24.64 -22.61
CA LEU A 184 16.05 -24.27 -21.95
C LEU A 184 15.33 -23.17 -22.73
N LEU A 185 16.06 -22.16 -23.19
CA LEU A 185 15.52 -21.11 -24.04
C LEU A 185 15.03 -21.68 -25.38
N ASP A 186 15.79 -22.58 -26.02
CA ASP A 186 15.38 -23.28 -27.26
C ASP A 186 14.08 -24.10 -27.07
N LYS A 187 13.87 -24.67 -25.87
CA LYS A 187 12.66 -25.45 -25.57
C LYS A 187 11.44 -24.57 -25.28
N LEU A 188 11.68 -23.38 -24.74
CA LEU A 188 10.64 -22.39 -24.47
C LEU A 188 10.34 -21.53 -25.69
N ASP A 189 11.28 -21.47 -26.64
CA ASP A 189 11.11 -20.82 -27.93
C ASP A 189 9.88 -21.41 -28.64
N ASN A 190 9.08 -20.54 -29.26
CA ASN A 190 7.82 -20.90 -29.92
C ASN A 190 6.72 -21.46 -29.00
N THR A 191 6.85 -21.35 -27.67
CA THR A 191 5.78 -21.69 -26.72
C THR A 191 5.05 -20.45 -26.22
N GLN A 192 3.76 -20.59 -25.89
CA GLN A 192 2.98 -19.50 -25.28
C GLN A 192 3.59 -19.04 -23.95
N MET A 193 4.19 -19.96 -23.18
CA MET A 193 4.84 -19.64 -21.90
C MET A 193 6.15 -18.87 -22.11
N GLY A 194 6.97 -19.25 -23.09
CA GLY A 194 8.18 -18.51 -23.46
C GLY A 194 7.85 -17.11 -23.94
N GLN A 195 6.82 -16.98 -24.78
CA GLN A 195 6.30 -15.68 -25.21
C GLN A 195 5.80 -14.83 -24.03
N LEU A 196 5.02 -15.41 -23.11
CA LEU A 196 4.52 -14.69 -21.92
C LEU A 196 5.69 -14.21 -21.05
N ALA A 197 6.65 -15.07 -20.76
CA ALA A 197 7.80 -14.75 -19.92
C ALA A 197 8.71 -13.68 -20.57
N THR A 198 8.86 -13.72 -21.89
CA THR A 198 9.61 -12.70 -22.66
C THR A 198 8.86 -11.37 -22.68
N ASP A 199 7.54 -11.38 -22.88
CA ASP A 199 6.71 -10.16 -22.86
C ASP A 199 6.78 -9.43 -21.50
N PHE A 200 6.89 -10.18 -20.40
CA PHE A 200 7.04 -9.62 -19.05
C PHE A 200 8.51 -9.37 -18.63
N GLY A 201 9.49 -9.61 -19.51
CA GLY A 201 10.91 -9.36 -19.25
C GLY A 201 11.61 -10.36 -18.33
N LEU A 202 10.99 -11.51 -18.03
CA LEU A 202 11.63 -12.56 -17.22
C LEU A 202 12.68 -13.33 -18.01
N LEU A 203 12.46 -13.50 -19.31
CA LEU A 203 13.40 -14.15 -20.22
C LEU A 203 13.87 -13.15 -21.28
N PRO A 204 15.13 -13.26 -21.73
CA PRO A 204 15.59 -12.50 -22.87
C PRO A 204 14.90 -12.97 -24.15
N GLU A 205 14.83 -12.10 -25.14
CA GLU A 205 14.44 -12.49 -26.50
C GLU A 205 15.40 -13.58 -27.03
N HIS A 206 14.83 -14.60 -27.67
CA HIS A 206 15.58 -15.75 -28.15
C HIS A 206 14.88 -16.36 -29.36
N GLY A 207 15.63 -16.62 -30.44
CA GLY A 207 15.09 -17.18 -31.67
C GLY A 207 13.99 -16.29 -32.29
N ASP A 208 12.80 -16.87 -32.46
CA ASP A 208 11.62 -16.20 -33.00
C ASP A 208 10.77 -15.53 -31.90
N THR A 209 11.05 -15.80 -30.63
CA THR A 209 10.34 -15.23 -29.48
C THR A 209 10.87 -13.83 -29.15
N LYS A 210 10.11 -12.79 -29.50
CA LYS A 210 10.41 -11.38 -29.22
C LYS A 210 9.38 -10.75 -28.30
N ALA A 211 9.77 -9.76 -27.50
CA ALA A 211 8.87 -9.11 -26.58
C ALA A 211 7.77 -8.34 -27.33
N ARG A 212 6.51 -8.58 -26.97
CA ARG A 212 5.36 -7.89 -27.55
C ARG A 212 4.83 -6.82 -26.59
N PRO A 213 4.43 -5.65 -27.10
CA PRO A 213 3.74 -4.66 -26.29
C PRO A 213 2.37 -5.20 -25.88
N ARG A 214 2.06 -5.14 -24.58
CA ARG A 214 0.81 -5.68 -24.01
C ARG A 214 -0.15 -4.58 -23.55
N HIS A 215 -0.38 -3.57 -24.41
CA HIS A 215 -1.21 -2.40 -24.07
C HIS A 215 -2.69 -2.74 -23.84
N ASP A 216 -3.18 -3.83 -24.43
CA ASP A 216 -4.59 -4.22 -24.38
C ASP A 216 -4.90 -5.20 -23.22
N ASP A 217 -3.89 -5.64 -22.48
CA ASP A 217 -4.09 -6.50 -21.33
C ASP A 217 -4.55 -5.65 -20.14
N ALA A 218 -5.48 -6.18 -19.34
CA ALA A 218 -5.90 -5.61 -18.05
C ALA A 218 -4.77 -5.57 -16.98
N ILE A 219 -3.52 -5.84 -17.40
CA ILE A 219 -2.31 -6.00 -16.61
C ILE A 219 -1.19 -5.11 -17.17
N ALA A 220 -1.43 -4.32 -18.22
CA ALA A 220 -0.49 -3.33 -18.74
C ALA A 220 0.02 -2.39 -17.63
#